data_AF-A0A1G3Y5D4-F1
#
_entry.id   AF-A0A1G3Y5D4-F1
#
_cell.length_a   1.000
_cell.length_b   1.000
_cell.length_c   1.000
_cell.angle_alpha   90.00
_cell.angle_beta   90.00
_cell.angle_gamma   90.00
#
_symmetry.space_group_name_H-M   'P 1'
#
loop_
_entity.id
_entity.type
_entity.pdbx_description
1 polymer ?
#
loop_
_entity_poly.entity_id
_entity_poly.type
_entity_poly.pdbx_seq_one_letter_code
_entity_poly.pdbx_strand_id
1 'polypeptide(L)'
;MASGQIHIAILNPGVEITPLRLRGWLQKEAAAINNRANPGDGAILRLFLTKKLRYAFTGDKLDAMLRTLTERYPAILRIETQLVEAPLSTEAMEEQTRIANADLQKFMQRAEEYAKRKQAEALENAPAAPIQWHTLKSALD
;
A
#
# COMPACT_ATOMS: atom_id res chain seq x y z
N MET A 1 -13.27 8.90 10.99
CA MET A 1 -11.86 8.61 10.62
C MET A 1 -11.74 8.93 9.14
N ALA A 2 -10.84 9.84 8.76
CA ALA A 2 -10.67 10.16 7.34
C ALA A 2 -10.12 8.91 6.64
N SER A 3 -10.96 8.25 5.84
CA SER A 3 -10.54 7.14 4.98
C SER A 3 -9.75 7.75 3.82
N GLY A 4 -8.43 7.84 3.98
CA GLY A 4 -7.58 8.29 2.89
C GLY A 4 -7.59 7.32 1.72
N GLN A 5 -7.34 7.84 0.53
CA GLN A 5 -7.34 7.05 -0.69
C GLN A 5 -6.01 6.33 -0.84
N ILE A 6 -6.07 5.03 -1.14
CA ILE A 6 -4.88 4.25 -1.53
C ILE A 6 -4.79 4.27 -3.05
N HIS A 7 -3.62 4.54 -3.60
CA HIS A 7 -3.34 4.41 -5.02
C HIS A 7 -2.08 3.56 -5.26
N ILE A 8 -1.93 3.01 -6.46
CA ILE A 8 -0.73 2.29 -6.87
C ILE A 8 -0.02 3.13 -7.94
N ALA A 9 1.21 3.55 -7.66
CA ALA A 9 2.02 4.32 -8.58
C ALA A 9 3.02 3.42 -9.32
N ILE A 10 3.04 3.53 -10.65
CA ILE A 10 3.96 2.78 -11.51
C ILE A 10 5.26 3.56 -11.66
N LEU A 11 6.38 2.95 -11.24
CA LEU A 11 7.71 3.52 -11.34
C LEU A 11 8.55 2.69 -12.31
N ASN A 12 8.96 3.32 -13.41
CA ASN A 12 9.75 2.72 -14.48
C ASN A 12 10.96 3.61 -14.77
N PRO A 13 12.16 3.30 -14.23
CA PRO A 13 13.37 4.04 -14.54
C PRO A 13 13.68 3.92 -16.04
N GLY A 14 13.85 5.07 -16.68
CA GLY A 14 14.25 5.12 -18.10
C GLY A 14 15.66 4.59 -18.34
N VAL A 15 16.01 4.43 -19.61
CA VAL A 15 17.32 3.91 -20.05
C VAL A 15 18.51 4.77 -19.57
N GLU A 16 18.26 6.05 -19.28
CA GLU A 16 19.21 7.03 -18.77
C GLU A 16 19.55 6.83 -17.28
N ILE A 17 18.73 6.08 -16.55
CA ILE A 17 18.95 5.81 -15.13
C ILE A 17 20.00 4.71 -14.99
N THR A 18 21.15 5.10 -14.48
CA THR A 18 22.24 4.19 -14.13
C THR A 18 22.10 3.73 -12.68
N PRO A 19 22.76 2.63 -12.26
CA PRO A 19 22.78 2.22 -10.87
C PRO A 19 23.18 3.34 -9.91
N LEU A 20 24.21 4.12 -10.27
CA LEU A 20 24.68 5.25 -9.46
C LEU A 20 23.59 6.33 -9.27
N ARG A 21 22.72 6.52 -10.27
CA ARG A 21 21.65 7.52 -10.25
C ARG A 21 20.33 7.00 -9.68
N LEU A 22 20.17 5.68 -9.55
CA LEU A 22 18.90 5.05 -9.13
C LEU A 22 18.42 5.58 -7.78
N ARG A 23 19.31 5.72 -6.80
CA ARG A 23 18.94 6.24 -5.46
C ARG A 23 18.35 7.64 -5.52
N GLY A 24 19.02 8.55 -6.23
CA GLY A 24 18.56 9.94 -6.36
C GLY A 24 17.26 10.03 -7.14
N TRP A 25 17.12 9.21 -8.19
CA TRP A 25 15.88 9.10 -8.95
C TRP A 25 14.72 8.60 -8.08
N LEU A 26 14.91 7.50 -7.34
CA LEU A 26 13.89 6.97 -6.42
C LEU A 26 13.47 7.99 -5.36
N GLN A 27 14.44 8.72 -4.78
CA GLN A 27 14.13 9.76 -3.79
C GLN A 27 13.29 10.88 -4.37
N LYS A 28 13.55 11.27 -5.63
CA LYS A 28 12.79 12.30 -6.35
C LYS A 28 11.35 11.83 -6.62
N GLU A 29 11.18 10.64 -7.15
CA GLU A 29 9.85 10.07 -7.45
C GLU A 29 9.03 9.87 -6.17
N ALA A 30 9.66 9.30 -5.14
CA ALA A 30 9.04 9.11 -3.83
C ALA A 30 8.58 10.44 -3.19
N ALA A 31 9.43 11.47 -3.24
CA ALA A 31 9.06 12.80 -2.75
C ALA A 31 7.91 13.41 -3.55
N ALA A 32 7.92 13.29 -4.89
CA ALA A 32 6.86 13.82 -5.73
C ALA A 32 5.50 13.18 -5.43
N ILE A 33 5.48 11.87 -5.18
CA ILE A 33 4.26 11.13 -4.81
C ILE A 33 3.79 11.55 -3.42
N ASN A 34 4.69 11.59 -2.44
CA ASN A 34 4.36 11.99 -1.08
C ASN A 34 3.80 13.42 -1.01
N ASN A 35 4.39 14.35 -1.76
CA ASN A 35 3.95 15.75 -1.77
C ASN A 35 2.58 15.97 -2.44
N ARG A 36 2.11 15.00 -3.24
CA ARG A 36 0.78 15.04 -3.86
C ARG A 36 -0.30 14.35 -3.03
N ALA A 37 0.09 13.57 -2.02
CA ALA A 37 -0.83 12.84 -1.17
C ALA A 37 -1.49 13.77 -0.14
N ASN A 38 -2.80 13.66 0.06
CA ASN A 38 -3.50 14.35 1.14
C ASN A 38 -3.25 13.65 2.48
N PRO A 39 -3.51 14.30 3.62
CA PRO A 39 -3.44 13.65 4.92
C PRO A 39 -4.32 12.39 4.98
N GLY A 40 -3.68 11.25 5.25
CA GLY A 40 -4.33 9.93 5.33
C GLY A 40 -4.26 9.12 4.03
N ASP A 41 -3.93 9.73 2.90
CA ASP A 41 -3.73 9.00 1.64
C ASP A 41 -2.50 8.10 1.70
N GLY A 42 -2.51 7.05 0.89
CA GLY A 42 -1.43 6.07 0.80
C GLY A 42 -1.08 5.70 -0.64
N ALA A 43 0.17 5.33 -0.85
CA ALA A 43 0.72 4.92 -2.12
C ALA A 43 1.46 3.58 -2.00
N ILE A 44 1.16 2.65 -2.89
CA ILE A 44 2.00 1.47 -3.14
C ILE A 44 2.81 1.77 -4.41
N LEU A 45 4.14 1.70 -4.32
CA LEU A 45 5.00 1.91 -5.47
C LEU A 45 5.30 0.58 -6.14
N ARG A 46 4.90 0.41 -7.41
CA ARG A 46 5.30 -0.76 -8.22
C ARG A 46 6.48 -0.37 -9.10
N LEU A 47 7.67 -0.81 -8.69
CA LEU A 47 8.95 -0.45 -9.27
C LEU A 47 9.46 -1.53 -10.22
N PHE A 48 9.54 -1.21 -11.51
CA PHE A 48 10.03 -2.10 -12.55
C PHE A 48 11.53 -1.87 -12.76
N LEU A 49 12.36 -2.85 -12.42
CA LEU A 49 13.82 -2.77 -12.53
C LEU A 49 14.30 -3.68 -13.65
N THR A 50 15.21 -3.18 -14.47
CA THR A 50 15.98 -4.03 -15.37
C THR A 50 16.98 -4.90 -14.60
N LYS A 51 17.43 -6.01 -15.19
CA LYS A 51 18.53 -6.83 -14.61
C LYS A 51 19.75 -5.99 -14.27
N LYS A 52 20.12 -5.05 -15.15
CA LYS A 52 21.24 -4.12 -14.94
C LYS A 52 21.08 -3.31 -13.66
N LEU A 53 19.88 -2.79 -13.38
CA LEU A 53 19.60 -2.02 -12.17
C LEU A 53 19.46 -2.92 -10.94
N ARG A 54 18.73 -4.04 -11.05
CA ARG A 54 18.46 -4.95 -9.94
C ARG A 54 19.74 -5.61 -9.39
N TYR A 55 20.66 -5.99 -10.27
CA TYR A 55 21.87 -6.73 -9.90
C TYR A 55 23.12 -5.86 -9.71
N ALA A 56 23.02 -4.55 -9.95
CA ALA A 56 24.10 -3.63 -9.58
C ALA A 56 24.23 -3.43 -8.06
N PHE A 57 23.27 -3.93 -7.28
CA PHE A 57 23.26 -3.88 -5.82
C PHE A 57 23.16 -5.29 -5.25
N THR A 58 23.77 -5.52 -4.08
CA THR A 58 23.40 -6.67 -3.26
C THR A 58 21.95 -6.53 -2.82
N GLY A 59 21.27 -7.66 -2.56
CA GLY A 59 19.87 -7.66 -2.08
C GLY A 59 19.70 -6.71 -0.89
N ASP A 60 20.52 -6.88 0.14
CA ASP A 60 20.48 -6.06 1.35
C ASP A 60 20.63 -4.56 1.10
N LYS A 61 21.46 -4.15 0.12
CA LYS A 61 21.66 -2.74 -0.22
C LYS A 61 20.43 -2.15 -0.91
N LEU A 62 19.82 -2.90 -1.83
CA LEU A 62 18.59 -2.48 -2.49
C LEU A 62 17.46 -2.40 -1.47
N ASP A 63 17.31 -3.42 -0.63
CA ASP A 63 16.25 -3.48 0.37
C ASP A 63 16.38 -2.37 1.42
N ALA A 64 17.60 -2.11 1.92
CA ALA A 64 17.86 -0.98 2.82
C ALA A 64 17.53 0.37 2.16
N MET A 65 17.85 0.53 0.87
CA MET A 65 17.50 1.74 0.13
C MET A 65 15.99 1.92 0.00
N LEU A 66 15.25 0.86 -0.34
CA LEU A 66 13.79 0.91 -0.47
C LEU A 66 13.11 1.13 0.88
N ARG A 67 13.57 0.47 1.94
CA ARG A 67 13.09 0.67 3.31
C ARG A 67 13.30 2.11 3.79
N THR A 68 14.44 2.73 3.46
CA THR A 68 14.68 4.14 3.79
C THR A 68 13.64 5.06 3.16
N LEU A 69 13.10 4.72 1.97
CA LEU A 69 12.05 5.51 1.32
C LEU A 69 10.72 5.37 2.06
N THR A 70 10.33 4.16 2.46
CA THR A 70 9.09 3.93 3.22
C THR A 70 9.13 4.57 4.61
N GLU A 71 10.31 4.64 5.24
CA GLU A 71 10.48 5.31 6.53
C GLU A 71 10.47 6.84 6.41
N ARG A 72 11.02 7.37 5.30
CA ARG A 72 11.14 8.82 5.09
C ARG A 72 9.84 9.46 4.62
N TYR A 73 9.06 8.76 3.80
CA TYR A 73 7.90 9.31 3.12
C TYR A 73 6.62 8.60 3.61
N PRO A 74 5.87 9.18 4.55
CA PRO A 74 4.75 8.51 5.22
C PRO A 74 3.60 8.13 4.29
N ALA A 75 3.45 8.79 3.14
CA ALA A 75 2.47 8.39 2.13
C ALA A 75 2.85 7.08 1.44
N ILE A 76 4.12 6.65 1.46
CA ILE A 76 4.56 5.42 0.81
C ILE A 76 4.40 4.26 1.78
N LEU A 77 3.36 3.46 1.55
CA LEU A 77 3.01 2.33 2.40
C LEU A 77 3.85 1.10 2.11
N ARG A 78 4.19 0.88 0.83
CA ARG A 78 4.90 -0.31 0.37
C ARG A 78 5.57 -0.06 -0.97
N ILE A 79 6.69 -0.75 -1.21
CA ILE A 79 7.33 -0.82 -2.52
C ILE A 79 7.34 -2.28 -2.99
N GLU A 80 6.83 -2.52 -4.19
CA GLU A 80 6.81 -3.80 -4.87
C GLU A 80 7.81 -3.75 -6.03
N THR A 81 8.80 -4.64 -6.03
CA THR A 81 9.78 -4.69 -7.12
C THR A 81 9.38 -5.74 -8.15
N GLN A 82 9.52 -5.40 -9.43
CA GLN A 82 9.27 -6.28 -10.57
C GLN A 82 10.50 -6.29 -11.46
N LEU A 83 10.96 -7.46 -11.87
CA LEU A 83 12.09 -7.57 -12.78
C LEU A 83 11.59 -7.54 -14.23
N VAL A 84 12.20 -6.71 -15.07
CA VAL A 84 11.89 -6.59 -16.50
C VAL A 84 13.17 -6.72 -17.34
N GLU A 85 13.05 -7.13 -18.59
CA GLU A 85 14.21 -7.23 -19.49
C GLU A 85 14.68 -5.86 -19.97
N ALA A 86 13.75 -4.96 -20.26
CA ALA A 86 13.97 -3.57 -20.64
C ALA A 86 12.98 -2.65 -19.92
N PRO A 87 13.25 -1.34 -19.82
CA PRO A 87 12.26 -0.39 -19.32
C PRO A 87 10.94 -0.52 -20.08
N LEU A 88 9.82 -0.37 -19.37
CA LEU A 88 8.50 -0.50 -19.97
C LEU A 88 8.32 0.54 -21.09
N SER A 89 7.74 0.12 -22.21
CA SER A 89 7.23 1.03 -23.23
C SER A 89 6.02 1.80 -22.70
N THR A 90 5.60 2.86 -23.39
CA THR A 90 4.39 3.61 -23.03
C THR A 90 3.15 2.71 -22.98
N GLU A 91 2.98 1.84 -23.98
CA GLU A 91 1.88 0.87 -24.04
C GLU A 91 1.91 -0.10 -22.84
N ALA A 92 3.10 -0.58 -22.49
CA ALA A 92 3.26 -1.46 -21.33
C ALA A 92 3.02 -0.72 -20.00
N MET A 93 3.39 0.56 -19.90
CA MET A 93 3.08 1.41 -18.74
C MET A 93 1.58 1.61 -18.57
N GLU A 94 0.85 1.85 -19.66
CA GLU A 94 -0.62 1.94 -19.64
C GLU A 94 -1.26 0.64 -19.19
N GLU A 95 -0.77 -0.49 -19.70
CA GLU A 95 -1.25 -1.81 -19.27
C GLU A 95 -0.97 -2.07 -17.79
N GLN A 96 0.24 -1.77 -17.31
CA GLN A 96 0.54 -1.90 -15.88
C GLN A 96 -0.32 -0.97 -15.02
N THR A 97 -0.68 0.21 -15.53
CA THR A 97 -1.62 1.11 -14.85
C THR A 97 -3.02 0.52 -14.77
N ARG A 98 -3.52 -0.11 -15.86
CA ARG A 98 -4.80 -0.83 -15.85
C ARG A 98 -4.80 -1.98 -14.85
N ILE A 99 -3.74 -2.79 -14.85
CA ILE A 99 -3.57 -3.91 -13.90
C ILE A 99 -3.53 -3.39 -12.47
N ALA A 100 -2.77 -2.34 -12.19
CA ALA A 100 -2.67 -1.76 -10.86
C ALA A 100 -4.01 -1.21 -10.34
N ASN A 101 -4.79 -0.56 -11.21
CA ASN A 101 -6.14 -0.13 -10.85
C ASN A 101 -7.05 -1.33 -10.54
N ALA A 102 -6.97 -2.41 -11.31
CA ALA A 102 -7.75 -3.63 -11.06
C ALA A 102 -7.33 -4.32 -9.75
N ASP A 103 -6.03 -4.36 -9.45
CA ASP A 103 -5.49 -4.91 -8.21
C ASP A 103 -5.96 -4.11 -6.99
N LEU A 104 -5.97 -2.78 -7.10
CA LEU A 104 -6.48 -1.88 -6.07
C LEU A 104 -7.97 -2.15 -5.79
N GLN A 105 -8.79 -2.29 -6.83
CA GLN A 105 -10.21 -2.59 -6.67
C GLN A 105 -10.44 -3.93 -5.95
N LYS A 106 -9.68 -4.98 -6.33
CA LYS A 106 -9.74 -6.27 -5.63
C LYS A 106 -9.30 -6.15 -4.17
N PHE A 107 -8.27 -5.34 -3.90
CA PHE A 107 -7.81 -5.09 -2.54
C PHE A 107 -8.89 -4.40 -1.69
N MET A 108 -9.53 -3.36 -2.23
CA MET A 108 -10.63 -2.64 -1.56
C MET A 108 -11.80 -3.57 -1.25
N GLN A 109 -12.23 -4.39 -2.23
CA GLN A 109 -13.30 -5.37 -2.03
C GLN A 109 -12.99 -6.34 -0.88
N ARG A 110 -11.77 -6.88 -0.84
CA ARG A 110 -11.35 -7.78 0.25
C ARG A 110 -11.29 -7.09 1.60
N ALA A 111 -10.85 -5.82 1.64
CA ALA A 111 -10.82 -5.04 2.86
C ALA A 111 -12.24 -4.79 3.41
N GLU A 112 -13.19 -4.49 2.53
CA GLU A 112 -14.61 -4.34 2.90
C GLU A 112 -15.21 -5.66 3.41
N GLU A 113 -14.97 -6.76 2.72
CA GLU A 113 -15.41 -8.09 3.16
C GLU A 113 -14.88 -8.44 4.55
N TYR A 114 -13.59 -8.19 4.78
CA TYR A 114 -12.96 -8.40 6.08
C TYR A 114 -13.57 -7.51 7.17
N ALA A 115 -13.81 -6.23 6.88
CA ALA A 115 -14.45 -5.30 7.80
C ALA A 115 -15.87 -5.77 8.18
N LYS A 116 -16.66 -6.25 7.21
CA LYS A 116 -18.00 -6.80 7.46
C LYS A 116 -17.96 -8.04 8.35
N ARG A 117 -17.02 -8.97 8.10
CA ARG A 117 -16.83 -10.16 8.94
C ARG A 117 -16.49 -9.79 10.37
N LYS A 118 -15.54 -8.88 10.56
CA LYS A 118 -15.13 -8.42 11.90
C LYS A 118 -16.27 -7.72 12.65
N GLN A 119 -17.10 -6.94 11.95
CA GLN A 119 -18.30 -6.34 12.55
C GLN A 119 -19.33 -7.38 12.97
N ALA A 120 -19.57 -8.41 12.15
CA ALA A 120 -20.45 -9.51 12.49
C ALA A 120 -19.96 -10.30 13.71
N GLU A 121 -18.66 -10.62 13.76
CA GLU A 121 -18.03 -11.27 14.92
C GLU A 121 -18.13 -10.41 16.19
N ALA A 122 -17.96 -9.09 16.09
CA ALA A 122 -18.09 -8.19 17.22
C ALA A 122 -19.54 -8.08 17.74
N LEU A 123 -20.53 -8.17 16.85
CA LEU A 123 -21.95 -8.21 17.22
C LEU A 123 -22.32 -9.55 17.89
N GLU A 124 -21.77 -10.65 17.40
CA GLU A 124 -21.99 -11.99 17.98
C GLU A 124 -21.33 -12.15 19.35
N ASN A 125 -20.14 -11.57 19.53
CA ASN A 125 -19.40 -11.59 20.80
C ASN A 125 -19.77 -10.43 21.76
N ALA A 126 -20.84 -9.69 21.47
CA ALA A 126 -21.29 -8.63 22.37
C ALA A 126 -21.76 -9.26 23.70
N PRO A 127 -21.23 -8.81 24.86
CA PRO A 127 -21.63 -9.36 26.14
C PRO A 127 -23.13 -9.18 26.35
N ALA A 128 -23.81 -10.23 26.80
CA ALA A 128 -25.23 -10.17 27.13
C ALA A 128 -25.49 -9.01 28.10
N ALA A 129 -26.56 -8.25 27.85
CA ALA A 129 -26.94 -7.13 28.70
C ALA A 129 -26.98 -7.60 30.18
N PRO A 130 -26.36 -6.86 31.12
CA PRO A 130 -26.34 -7.26 32.51
C PRO A 130 -27.77 -7.43 33.01
N ILE A 131 -28.06 -8.61 33.57
CA ILE A 131 -29.35 -8.93 34.16
C ILE A 131 -29.64 -7.88 35.24
N GLN A 132 -30.69 -7.07 35.03
CA GLN A 132 -31.12 -6.10 36.03
C GLN A 132 -31.89 -6.82 37.14
N TRP A 133 -31.17 -7.28 38.17
CA TRP A 133 -31.72 -7.95 39.34
C TRP A 133 -32.68 -7.08 40.18
N HIS A 134 -32.66 -5.76 39.99
CA HIS A 134 -33.48 -4.81 40.76
C HIS A 134 -34.98 -4.86 40.43
N THR A 135 -35.37 -5.34 39.25
CA THR A 135 -36.78 -5.48 38.86
C THR A 135 -37.40 -6.81 39.26
N LEU A 136 -36.59 -7.83 39.55
CA LEU A 136 -37.08 -9.17 39.95
C LEU A 136 -37.51 -9.24 41.42
N LYS A 137 -36.97 -8.38 42.29
CA LYS A 137 -37.37 -8.36 43.72
C LYS A 137 -38.76 -7.76 43.96
N SER A 138 -39.26 -6.92 43.05
CA SER A 138 -40.56 -6.25 43.26
C SER A 138 -41.77 -7.09 42.83
N ALA A 139 -41.57 -8.30 42.28
CA ALA A 139 -42.65 -9.19 41.83
C ALA A 139 -42.94 -10.35 42.80
N LEU A 140 -42.29 -10.36 43.97
CA LEU A 140 -42.43 -11.39 45.01
C LEU A 140 -42.91 -10.82 46.37
N ASP A 141 -43.27 -9.54 46.41
CA ASP A 141 -44.02 -8.91 47.50
C ASP A 141 -45.47 -8.64 47.07
#